data_AF-A0A956JMQ3-F1
#
_entry.id   AF-A0A956JMQ3-F1
#
_cell.length_a   1.000
_cell.length_b   1.000
_cell.length_c   1.000
_cell.angle_alpha   90.00
_cell.angle_beta   90.00
_cell.angle_gamma   90.00
#
_symmetry.space_group_name_H-M   'P 1'
#
loop_
_entity.id
_entity.type
_entity.pdbx_description
1 polymer ?
#
loop_
_entity_poly.entity_id
_entity_poly.type
_entity_poly.pdbx_seq_one_letter_code
_entity_poly.pdbx_strand_id
1 'polypeptide(L)'
;MKHPLMREIERQLIAHLRDGVARGAATLDRGFVYRFVFDDLDTQLDFAVEPDSVRVVSDAAPQAQARMSAMTLFRMLWILRNAPDVAQQLRAAGVVLEGERRLHEAIFVLAKGPLAHFVEALESADDRGAAAPRAWTLERLEHTDLELTRRAAERALREPAPLLISDFPAPWRGISYDELIARYGAARTWVTGEWVDVASFFAPDAAPEAPARSAISPHAALYAMGVVTPDALLADFRPPLFAERCAAPKLFAGCATGDEPWSLVVRPHRHAHDAIAWQVLGTKKWIISPPRSGPFLQPAAVGFDSQFCAVPDPESIDDETFRADCCTFTMQPGDVLVLPGGWYHTTYVRAEPTLSFSAFARDELLRLYA
;
A
#
# COMPACT_ATOMS: atom_id res chain seq x y z
N MET A 1 -24.51 6.03 -7.61
CA MET A 1 -23.63 4.99 -7.03
C MET A 1 -22.42 5.72 -6.44
N LYS A 2 -22.06 5.52 -5.15
CA LYS A 2 -20.87 6.16 -4.57
C LYS A 2 -19.62 5.72 -5.33
N HIS A 3 -18.78 6.69 -5.72
CA HIS A 3 -17.51 6.46 -6.41
C HIS A 3 -16.62 5.46 -5.64
N PRO A 4 -15.92 4.50 -6.28
CA PRO A 4 -15.10 3.51 -5.57
C PRO A 4 -14.06 4.10 -4.63
N LEU A 5 -13.36 5.17 -5.06
CA LEU A 5 -12.42 5.92 -4.22
C LEU A 5 -13.09 6.50 -2.98
N MET A 6 -14.34 6.93 -3.07
CA MET A 6 -15.06 7.50 -1.92
C MET A 6 -15.38 6.46 -0.86
N ARG A 7 -15.66 5.22 -1.26
CA ARG A 7 -15.83 4.11 -0.29
C ARG A 7 -14.54 3.85 0.47
N GLU A 8 -13.41 3.92 -0.21
CA GLU A 8 -12.10 3.74 0.42
C GLU A 8 -11.76 4.91 1.35
N ILE A 9 -11.95 6.16 0.93
CA ILE A 9 -11.75 7.35 1.77
C ILE A 9 -12.64 7.28 3.02
N GLU A 10 -13.92 6.96 2.85
CA GLU A 10 -14.87 6.80 3.94
C GLU A 10 -14.40 5.72 4.93
N ARG A 11 -14.03 4.54 4.42
CA ARG A 11 -13.53 3.42 5.24
C ARG A 11 -12.30 3.84 6.07
N GLN A 12 -11.35 4.53 5.45
CA GLN A 12 -10.11 4.96 6.11
C GLN A 12 -10.38 6.01 7.17
N LEU A 13 -11.15 7.06 6.85
CA LEU A 13 -11.51 8.09 7.83
C LEU A 13 -12.24 7.51 9.03
N ILE A 14 -13.22 6.60 8.82
CA ILE A 14 -13.91 5.93 9.94
C ILE A 14 -12.89 5.20 10.81
N ALA A 15 -11.98 4.42 10.21
CA ALA A 15 -11.02 3.62 10.95
C ALA A 15 -10.09 4.50 11.81
N HIS A 16 -9.52 5.55 11.22
CA HIS A 16 -8.64 6.51 11.89
C HIS A 16 -9.36 7.25 13.02
N LEU A 17 -10.56 7.76 12.76
CA LEU A 17 -11.32 8.49 13.79
C LEU A 17 -11.74 7.57 14.95
N ARG A 18 -12.19 6.35 14.68
CA ARG A 18 -12.54 5.38 15.74
C ARG A 18 -11.34 5.01 16.59
N ASP A 19 -10.20 4.78 15.95
CA ASP A 19 -8.95 4.46 16.63
C ASP A 19 -8.49 5.61 17.53
N GLY A 20 -8.51 6.86 17.01
CA GLY A 20 -8.21 8.05 17.79
C GLY A 20 -9.13 8.22 19.00
N VAL A 21 -10.44 7.98 18.84
CA VAL A 21 -11.41 8.03 19.94
C VAL A 21 -11.11 6.94 20.97
N ALA A 22 -10.91 5.70 20.53
CA ALA A 22 -10.63 4.56 21.43
C ALA A 22 -9.34 4.75 22.25
N ARG A 23 -8.33 5.43 21.67
CA ARG A 23 -7.08 5.77 22.36
C ARG A 23 -7.16 7.03 23.22
N GLY A 24 -8.26 7.76 23.18
CA GLY A 24 -8.37 9.07 23.83
C GLY A 24 -7.39 10.09 23.27
N ALA A 25 -7.11 10.06 21.96
CA ALA A 25 -6.13 10.93 21.31
C ALA A 25 -6.50 12.41 21.41
N ALA A 26 -7.79 12.73 21.52
CA ALA A 26 -8.30 14.07 21.78
C ALA A 26 -9.39 14.04 22.85
N THR A 27 -9.42 15.06 23.71
CA THR A 27 -10.52 15.25 24.67
C THR A 27 -11.75 15.79 23.94
N LEU A 28 -12.85 15.04 24.00
CA LEU A 28 -14.14 15.44 23.43
C LEU A 28 -15.14 15.73 24.56
N ASP A 29 -15.44 17.01 24.79
CA ASP A 29 -16.41 17.41 25.83
C ASP A 29 -17.86 17.13 25.43
N ARG A 30 -18.13 17.02 24.12
CA ARG A 30 -19.44 16.76 23.53
C ARG A 30 -19.29 16.16 22.13
N GLY A 31 -20.34 15.49 21.67
CA GLY A 31 -20.47 15.09 20.27
C GLY A 31 -20.52 16.27 19.30
N PHE A 32 -20.06 16.04 18.07
CA PHE A 32 -20.16 17.00 16.98
C PHE A 32 -20.29 16.29 15.62
N VAL A 33 -20.84 17.02 14.65
CA VAL A 33 -20.86 16.60 13.24
C VAL A 33 -19.77 17.36 12.50
N TYR A 34 -18.90 16.61 11.84
CA TYR A 34 -17.81 17.14 11.03
C TYR A 34 -17.99 16.71 9.57
N ARG A 35 -17.83 17.66 8.65
CA ARG A 35 -17.96 17.40 7.21
C ARG A 35 -16.61 17.50 6.50
N PHE A 36 -16.28 16.49 5.70
CA PHE A 36 -15.23 16.56 4.69
C PHE A 36 -15.87 16.79 3.33
N VAL A 37 -15.44 17.83 2.62
CA VAL A 37 -15.89 18.14 1.25
C VAL A 37 -14.71 17.91 0.30
N PHE A 38 -14.96 17.15 -0.78
CA PHE A 38 -13.96 16.78 -1.77
C PHE A 38 -14.26 17.46 -3.11
N ASP A 39 -13.60 18.58 -3.38
CA ASP A 39 -13.88 19.43 -4.55
C ASP A 39 -13.64 18.69 -5.88
N ASP A 40 -12.62 17.84 -5.93
CA ASP A 40 -12.22 17.06 -7.11
C ASP A 40 -13.15 15.88 -7.42
N LEU A 41 -13.95 15.46 -6.43
CA LEU A 41 -14.88 14.34 -6.53
C LEU A 41 -16.35 14.77 -6.47
N ASP A 42 -16.62 16.07 -6.38
CA ASP A 42 -17.96 16.67 -6.23
C ASP A 42 -18.83 15.95 -5.19
N THR A 43 -18.28 15.78 -3.99
CA THR A 43 -18.90 14.93 -2.95
C THR A 43 -18.49 15.34 -1.54
N GLN A 44 -19.18 14.80 -0.54
CA GLN A 44 -18.92 15.06 0.87
C GLN A 44 -19.16 13.83 1.74
N LEU A 45 -18.54 13.81 2.91
CA LEU A 45 -18.74 12.81 3.96
C LEU A 45 -18.97 13.51 5.30
N ASP A 46 -20.07 13.15 5.96
CA ASP A 46 -20.45 13.69 7.25
C ASP A 46 -20.24 12.63 8.34
N PHE A 47 -19.54 13.00 9.40
CA PHE A 47 -19.21 12.14 10.52
C PHE A 47 -19.80 12.72 11.79
N ALA A 48 -20.62 11.94 12.50
CA ALA A 48 -20.92 12.21 13.90
C ALA A 48 -19.82 11.57 14.74
N VAL A 49 -19.09 12.42 15.47
CA VAL A 49 -17.98 12.06 16.35
C VAL A 49 -18.41 12.31 17.78
N GLU A 50 -18.49 11.25 18.57
CA GLU A 50 -18.86 11.25 19.97
C GLU A 50 -17.65 10.81 20.82
N PRO A 51 -17.67 11.03 22.15
CA PRO A 51 -16.56 10.63 23.03
C PRO A 51 -16.19 9.14 22.99
N ASP A 52 -17.10 8.28 22.55
CA ASP A 52 -16.94 6.82 22.53
C ASP A 52 -17.21 6.18 21.17
N SER A 53 -17.61 6.97 20.16
CA SER A 53 -18.08 6.40 18.90
C SER A 53 -17.94 7.35 17.72
N VAL A 54 -17.78 6.75 16.53
CA VAL A 54 -17.76 7.48 15.26
C VAL A 54 -18.65 6.75 14.25
N ARG A 55 -19.54 7.50 13.61
CA ARG A 55 -20.47 7.00 12.59
C ARG A 55 -20.61 7.99 11.44
N VAL A 56 -20.83 7.46 10.24
CA VAL A 56 -21.24 8.26 9.08
C VAL A 56 -22.71 8.62 9.26
N VAL A 57 -23.05 9.88 9.01
CA VAL A 57 -24.42 10.40 9.06
C VAL A 57 -24.79 11.02 7.72
N SER A 58 -26.09 11.19 7.46
CA SER A 58 -26.61 11.95 6.33
C SER A 58 -27.47 13.10 6.83
N ASP A 59 -27.53 14.18 6.06
CA ASP A 59 -28.45 15.32 6.25
C ASP A 59 -28.31 16.06 7.59
N ALA A 60 -27.21 15.86 8.30
CA ALA A 60 -26.89 16.58 9.52
C ALA A 60 -26.18 17.90 9.19
N ALA A 61 -26.53 18.98 9.89
CA ALA A 61 -25.83 20.24 9.79
C ALA A 61 -24.46 20.13 10.49
N PRO A 62 -23.32 20.29 9.79
CA PRO A 62 -22.01 20.19 10.40
C PRO A 62 -21.71 21.43 11.26
N GLN A 63 -21.08 21.23 12.41
CA GLN A 63 -20.55 22.31 13.24
C GLN A 63 -19.21 22.84 12.71
N ALA A 64 -18.49 22.01 11.94
CA ALA A 64 -17.28 22.39 11.25
C ALA A 64 -17.09 21.54 9.98
N GLN A 65 -16.42 22.10 8.98
CA GLN A 65 -16.10 21.39 7.75
C GLN A 65 -14.72 21.74 7.20
N ALA A 66 -14.10 20.78 6.52
CA ALA A 66 -12.88 20.99 5.75
C ALA A 66 -13.14 20.66 4.28
N ARG A 67 -12.83 21.62 3.40
CA ARG A 67 -12.85 21.44 1.94
C ARG A 67 -11.44 21.25 1.42
N MET A 68 -11.24 20.20 0.61
CA MET A 68 -9.94 19.83 0.06
C MET A 68 -10.11 18.92 -1.16
N SER A 69 -9.01 18.56 -1.83
CA SER A 69 -9.03 17.43 -2.78
C SER A 69 -8.88 16.10 -2.03
N ALA A 70 -9.33 14.99 -2.62
CA ALA A 70 -9.08 13.65 -2.08
C ALA A 70 -7.56 13.39 -1.89
N MET A 71 -6.75 13.86 -2.84
CA MET A 71 -5.28 13.77 -2.75
C MET A 71 -4.71 14.56 -1.57
N THR A 72 -5.26 15.76 -1.32
CA THR A 72 -4.85 16.60 -0.19
C THR A 72 -5.13 15.89 1.14
N LEU A 73 -6.27 15.20 1.28
CA LEU A 73 -6.56 14.41 2.48
C LEU A 73 -5.51 13.31 2.71
N PHE A 74 -5.20 12.50 1.69
CA PHE A 74 -4.18 11.45 1.81
C PHE A 74 -2.81 12.01 2.21
N ARG A 75 -2.41 13.14 1.60
CA ARG A 75 -1.17 13.85 1.98
C ARG A 75 -1.24 14.40 3.40
N MET A 76 -2.41 14.79 3.88
CA MET A 76 -2.55 15.31 5.24
C MET A 76 -2.47 14.23 6.30
N LEU A 77 -3.15 13.08 6.10
CA LEU A 77 -2.98 11.93 6.99
C LEU A 77 -1.48 11.57 7.13
N TRP A 78 -0.70 11.81 6.07
CA TRP A 78 0.76 11.70 6.08
C TRP A 78 1.46 12.85 6.86
N ILE A 79 1.18 14.13 6.55
CA ILE A 79 1.87 15.31 7.13
C ILE A 79 1.58 15.48 8.63
N LEU A 80 0.34 15.25 9.06
CA LEU A 80 -0.15 15.57 10.40
C LEU A 80 0.57 14.80 11.52
N ARG A 81 1.29 13.74 11.17
CA ARG A 81 2.13 12.96 12.07
C ARG A 81 3.15 13.80 12.83
N ASN A 82 3.85 14.71 12.13
CA ASN A 82 5.02 15.40 12.67
C ASN A 82 4.79 16.91 12.88
N ALA A 83 3.58 17.40 12.57
CA ALA A 83 3.24 18.80 12.71
C ALA A 83 2.92 19.17 14.17
N PRO A 84 3.59 20.20 14.74
CA PRO A 84 3.22 20.75 16.04
C PRO A 84 1.96 21.63 15.97
N ASP A 85 1.70 22.29 14.83
CA ASP A 85 0.48 23.06 14.56
C ASP A 85 -0.25 22.47 13.35
N VAL A 86 -1.27 21.67 13.64
CA VAL A 86 -2.11 21.01 12.64
C VAL A 86 -2.86 22.04 11.79
N ALA A 87 -3.52 23.02 12.39
CA ALA A 87 -4.37 23.97 11.67
C ALA A 87 -3.59 24.87 10.70
N GLN A 88 -2.36 25.26 11.07
CA GLN A 88 -1.49 26.02 10.18
C GLN A 88 -1.05 25.19 8.96
N GLN A 89 -0.67 23.92 9.17
CA GLN A 89 -0.24 23.03 8.10
C GLN A 89 -1.38 22.71 7.13
N LEU A 90 -2.60 22.54 7.63
CA LEU A 90 -3.80 22.35 6.81
C LEU A 90 -4.01 23.51 5.85
N ARG A 91 -3.90 24.75 6.34
CA ARG A 91 -4.02 25.96 5.51
C ARG A 91 -2.89 26.04 4.49
N ALA A 92 -1.66 25.72 4.88
CA ALA A 92 -0.52 25.69 3.97
C ALA A 92 -0.70 24.63 2.85
N ALA A 93 -1.40 23.54 3.14
CA ALA A 93 -1.76 22.49 2.18
C ALA A 93 -2.98 22.84 1.29
N GLY A 94 -3.53 24.07 1.41
CA GLY A 94 -4.67 24.53 0.62
C GLY A 94 -6.03 24.04 1.12
N VAL A 95 -6.12 23.56 2.37
CA VAL A 95 -7.41 23.19 2.96
C VAL A 95 -8.17 24.42 3.42
N VAL A 96 -9.42 24.52 2.98
CA VAL A 96 -10.36 25.53 3.44
C VAL A 96 -11.08 24.98 4.67
N LEU A 97 -10.91 25.66 5.81
CA LEU A 97 -11.50 25.30 7.09
C LEU A 97 -12.62 26.28 7.43
N GLU A 98 -13.82 25.76 7.68
CA GLU A 98 -15.01 26.54 8.05
C GLU A 98 -15.63 26.01 9.34
N GLY A 99 -16.06 26.90 10.22
CA GLY A 99 -16.67 26.55 11.52
C GLY A 99 -15.72 26.65 12.71
N GLU A 100 -15.98 25.84 13.74
CA GLU A 100 -15.27 25.92 15.03
C GLU A 100 -13.81 25.39 14.92
N ARG A 101 -12.81 26.26 15.18
CA ARG A 101 -11.38 25.90 15.15
C ARG A 101 -11.02 24.66 15.97
N ARG A 102 -11.56 24.56 17.19
CA ARG A 102 -11.27 23.43 18.10
C ARG A 102 -11.71 22.09 17.54
N LEU A 103 -12.77 22.07 16.72
CA LEU A 103 -13.25 20.84 16.08
C LEU A 103 -12.31 20.39 14.95
N HIS A 104 -11.68 21.32 14.22
CA HIS A 104 -10.62 20.96 13.27
C HIS A 104 -9.41 20.37 14.00
N GLU A 105 -8.97 20.97 15.11
CA GLU A 105 -7.87 20.43 15.89
C GLU A 105 -8.21 19.03 16.42
N ALA A 106 -9.40 18.84 16.98
CA ALA A 106 -9.86 17.54 17.45
C ALA A 106 -9.93 16.49 16.33
N ILE A 107 -10.59 16.77 15.19
CA ILE A 107 -10.77 15.77 14.13
C ILE A 107 -9.44 15.30 13.55
N PHE A 108 -8.49 16.22 13.37
CA PHE A 108 -7.20 15.89 12.77
C PHE A 108 -6.22 15.29 13.78
N VAL A 109 -6.39 15.54 15.08
CA VAL A 109 -5.70 14.79 16.13
C VAL A 109 -6.26 13.36 16.25
N LEU A 110 -7.58 13.18 16.16
CA LEU A 110 -8.20 11.85 16.15
C LEU A 110 -7.75 11.05 14.93
N ALA A 111 -7.67 11.69 13.76
CA ALA A 111 -7.19 11.04 12.54
C ALA A 111 -5.66 10.93 12.44
N LYS A 112 -4.92 11.28 13.50
CA LYS A 112 -3.44 11.32 13.48
C LYS A 112 -2.82 9.97 13.84
N GLY A 113 -1.85 9.57 13.02
CA GLY A 113 -0.93 8.47 13.31
C GLY A 113 -1.39 7.12 12.74
N PRO A 114 -0.58 6.06 12.93
CA PRO A 114 -0.97 4.72 12.50
C PRO A 114 -2.11 4.18 13.38
N LEU A 115 -2.97 3.35 12.79
CA LEU A 115 -4.02 2.63 13.53
C LEU A 115 -3.37 1.67 14.53
N ALA A 116 -3.93 1.54 15.73
CA ALA A 116 -3.35 0.72 16.81
C ALA A 116 -3.16 -0.75 16.40
N HIS A 117 -4.16 -1.34 15.76
CA HIS A 117 -4.07 -2.73 15.30
C HIS A 117 -2.95 -2.97 14.29
N PHE A 118 -2.55 -1.94 13.52
CA PHE A 118 -1.38 -2.05 12.66
C PHE A 118 -0.06 -1.97 13.42
N VAL A 119 0.01 -1.14 14.46
CA VAL A 119 1.16 -1.09 15.36
C VAL A 119 1.34 -2.44 16.04
N GLU A 120 0.26 -2.99 16.61
CA GLU A 120 0.24 -4.32 17.23
C GLU A 120 0.65 -5.42 16.23
N ALA A 121 0.13 -5.37 15.00
CA ALA A 121 0.50 -6.33 13.97
C ALA A 121 1.99 -6.24 13.59
N LEU A 122 2.57 -5.03 13.59
CA LEU A 122 3.98 -4.81 13.31
C LEU A 122 4.87 -5.28 14.46
N GLU A 123 4.50 -4.97 15.71
CA GLU A 123 5.17 -5.49 16.91
C GLU A 123 5.13 -7.02 16.92
N SER A 124 3.97 -7.60 16.62
CA SER A 124 3.84 -9.05 16.47
C SER A 124 4.71 -9.61 15.34
N ALA A 125 4.84 -8.89 14.22
CA ALA A 125 5.72 -9.29 13.13
C ALA A 125 7.21 -9.18 13.52
N ASP A 126 7.59 -8.19 14.32
CA ASP A 126 8.94 -8.03 14.87
C ASP A 126 9.27 -9.17 15.86
N ASP A 127 8.34 -9.53 16.74
CA ASP A 127 8.49 -10.66 17.66
C ASP A 127 8.65 -11.99 16.90
N ARG A 128 7.81 -12.20 15.88
CA ARG A 128 7.89 -13.36 14.97
C ARG A 128 9.22 -13.38 14.20
N GLY A 129 9.66 -12.24 13.69
CA GLY A 129 10.92 -12.10 12.95
C GLY A 129 12.16 -12.25 13.84
N ALA A 130 12.09 -11.88 15.10
CA ALA A 130 13.15 -12.10 16.08
C ALA A 130 13.38 -13.60 16.36
N ALA A 131 12.35 -14.43 16.20
CA ALA A 131 12.45 -15.88 16.28
C ALA A 131 13.00 -16.54 14.99
N ALA A 132 13.07 -15.81 13.88
CA ALA A 132 13.60 -16.36 12.63
C ALA A 132 15.10 -16.72 12.78
N PRO A 133 15.57 -17.83 12.18
CA PRO A 133 16.98 -18.23 12.25
C PRO A 133 17.92 -17.10 11.80
N ARG A 134 19.08 -16.97 12.48
CA ARG A 134 20.13 -15.99 12.12
C ARG A 134 20.61 -16.18 10.70
N ALA A 135 20.71 -17.42 10.23
CA ALA A 135 20.93 -17.72 8.83
C ALA A 135 19.57 -18.04 8.20
N TRP A 136 19.10 -17.18 7.30
CA TRP A 136 17.87 -17.39 6.55
C TRP A 136 18.19 -17.45 5.07
N THR A 137 17.36 -18.14 4.31
CA THR A 137 17.43 -18.18 2.85
C THR A 137 16.02 -18.03 2.30
N LEU A 138 15.90 -17.39 1.14
CA LEU A 138 14.64 -17.38 0.41
C LEU A 138 14.34 -18.81 -0.06
N GLU A 139 13.29 -19.42 0.48
CA GLU A 139 12.83 -20.71 -0.01
C GLU A 139 12.30 -20.55 -1.44
N ARG A 140 12.67 -21.49 -2.30
CA ARG A 140 12.21 -21.53 -3.70
C ARG A 140 11.49 -22.84 -3.94
N LEU A 141 10.28 -22.74 -4.47
CA LEU A 141 9.44 -23.87 -4.83
C LEU A 141 9.05 -23.76 -6.31
N GLU A 142 9.37 -24.76 -7.10
CA GLU A 142 8.76 -24.89 -8.43
C GLU A 142 7.34 -25.47 -8.26
N HIS A 143 6.34 -24.81 -8.86
CA HIS A 143 4.98 -25.30 -8.77
C HIS A 143 4.84 -26.66 -9.44
N THR A 144 4.23 -27.61 -8.74
CA THR A 144 3.96 -28.96 -9.24
C THR A 144 2.52 -29.38 -8.97
N ASP A 145 2.02 -29.04 -7.79
CA ASP A 145 0.67 -29.32 -7.34
C ASP A 145 0.14 -28.15 -6.50
N LEU A 146 -1.14 -27.83 -6.66
CA LEU A 146 -1.76 -26.68 -5.99
C LEU A 146 -1.85 -26.88 -4.47
N GLU A 147 -2.18 -28.09 -4.01
CA GLU A 147 -2.31 -28.37 -2.58
C GLU A 147 -0.95 -28.33 -1.88
N LEU A 148 0.09 -28.93 -2.48
CA LEU A 148 1.46 -28.85 -1.97
C LEU A 148 1.97 -27.41 -1.95
N THR A 149 1.73 -26.65 -3.01
CA THR A 149 2.10 -25.23 -3.10
C THR A 149 1.40 -24.42 -2.00
N ARG A 150 0.10 -24.65 -1.80
CA ARG A 150 -0.68 -23.96 -0.78
C ARG A 150 -0.18 -24.29 0.62
N ARG A 151 0.13 -25.55 0.93
CA ARG A 151 0.71 -25.95 2.23
C ARG A 151 2.07 -25.32 2.49
N ALA A 152 2.92 -25.24 1.46
CA ALA A 152 4.20 -24.56 1.56
C ALA A 152 4.03 -23.07 1.85
N ALA A 153 3.08 -22.41 1.17
CA ALA A 153 2.73 -21.02 1.42
C ALA A 153 2.15 -20.80 2.83
N GLU A 154 1.28 -21.68 3.32
CA GLU A 154 0.76 -21.62 4.70
C GLU A 154 1.88 -21.79 5.73
N ARG A 155 2.83 -22.69 5.49
CA ARG A 155 4.03 -22.86 6.33
C ARG A 155 4.87 -21.59 6.34
N ALA A 156 5.16 -21.03 5.16
CA ALA A 156 5.94 -19.80 4.99
C ALA A 156 5.36 -18.63 5.83
N LEU A 157 4.04 -18.47 5.83
CA LEU A 157 3.37 -17.44 6.64
C LEU A 157 3.43 -17.72 8.14
N ARG A 158 3.29 -18.98 8.56
CA ARG A 158 3.35 -19.39 9.98
C ARG A 158 4.77 -19.29 10.56
N GLU A 159 5.77 -19.65 9.77
CA GLU A 159 7.19 -19.72 10.16
C GLU A 159 7.98 -18.46 9.75
N PRO A 160 7.30 -17.30 9.78
CA PRO A 160 7.58 -16.08 8.99
C PRO A 160 8.78 -16.14 8.01
N ALA A 161 8.77 -17.08 7.08
CA ALA A 161 9.84 -17.32 6.11
C ALA A 161 9.33 -17.01 4.68
N PRO A 162 9.94 -16.07 3.94
CA PRO A 162 9.54 -15.77 2.57
C PRO A 162 9.67 -16.99 1.66
N LEU A 163 8.71 -17.15 0.77
CA LEU A 163 8.67 -18.23 -0.21
C LEU A 163 8.46 -17.63 -1.60
N LEU A 164 9.35 -17.96 -2.53
CA LEU A 164 9.17 -17.68 -3.95
C LEU A 164 8.74 -18.96 -4.67
N ILE A 165 7.57 -18.90 -5.28
CA ILE A 165 7.00 -19.99 -6.08
C ILE A 165 7.21 -19.65 -7.55
N SER A 166 7.92 -20.50 -8.27
CA SER A 166 8.13 -20.35 -9.70
C SER A 166 7.09 -21.10 -10.50
N ASP A 167 6.81 -20.57 -11.70
CA ASP A 167 5.96 -21.21 -12.69
C ASP A 167 4.56 -21.59 -12.18
N PHE A 168 3.89 -20.68 -11.45
CA PHE A 168 2.53 -20.91 -10.98
C PHE A 168 1.52 -20.90 -12.15
N PRO A 169 0.60 -21.87 -12.24
CA PRO A 169 -0.39 -21.94 -13.31
C PRO A 169 -1.59 -21.04 -12.98
N ALA A 170 -1.67 -19.88 -13.62
CA ALA A 170 -2.77 -18.94 -13.46
C ALA A 170 -3.37 -18.55 -14.83
N PRO A 171 -4.64 -18.10 -14.88
CA PRO A 171 -5.30 -17.72 -16.14
C PRO A 171 -4.59 -16.61 -16.92
N TRP A 172 -3.83 -15.77 -16.22
CA TRP A 172 -3.06 -14.67 -16.81
C TRP A 172 -1.68 -15.10 -17.34
N ARG A 173 -1.26 -16.35 -17.12
CA ARG A 173 0.08 -16.80 -17.52
C ARG A 173 0.18 -16.87 -19.04
N GLY A 174 1.24 -16.26 -19.57
CA GLY A 174 1.48 -16.22 -21.01
C GLY A 174 0.66 -15.17 -21.76
N ILE A 175 -0.11 -14.33 -21.05
CA ILE A 175 -0.76 -13.17 -21.67
C ILE A 175 0.30 -12.30 -22.35
N SER A 176 0.02 -11.81 -23.56
CA SER A 176 0.89 -10.87 -24.27
C SER A 176 0.53 -9.42 -23.96
N TYR A 177 1.42 -8.47 -24.28
CA TYR A 177 1.10 -7.04 -24.20
C TYR A 177 -0.10 -6.69 -25.08
N ASP A 178 -0.14 -7.19 -26.31
CA ASP A 178 -1.22 -6.91 -27.26
C ASP A 178 -2.56 -7.45 -26.75
N GLU A 179 -2.59 -8.66 -26.19
CA GLU A 179 -3.80 -9.22 -25.59
C GLU A 179 -4.25 -8.39 -24.39
N LEU A 180 -3.32 -7.99 -23.52
CA LEU A 180 -3.63 -7.19 -22.34
C LEU A 180 -4.20 -5.81 -22.72
N ILE A 181 -3.60 -5.14 -23.69
CA ILE A 181 -4.09 -3.85 -24.21
C ILE A 181 -5.45 -4.03 -24.89
N ALA A 182 -5.62 -5.06 -25.72
CA ALA A 182 -6.89 -5.31 -26.40
C ALA A 182 -8.04 -5.58 -25.42
N ARG A 183 -7.78 -6.33 -24.34
CA ARG A 183 -8.81 -6.71 -23.34
C ARG A 183 -9.06 -5.61 -22.30
N TYR A 184 -8.02 -4.94 -21.83
CA TYR A 184 -8.10 -4.07 -20.64
C TYR A 184 -7.54 -2.67 -20.87
N GLY A 185 -7.04 -2.34 -22.06
CA GLY A 185 -6.32 -1.09 -22.31
C GLY A 185 -7.11 0.16 -21.94
N ALA A 186 -8.44 0.15 -22.13
CA ALA A 186 -9.35 1.24 -21.79
C ALA A 186 -9.82 1.25 -20.32
N ALA A 187 -9.44 0.24 -19.52
CA ALA A 187 -9.70 0.26 -18.08
C ALA A 187 -8.87 1.38 -17.45
N ARG A 188 -9.45 2.11 -16.49
CA ARG A 188 -8.83 3.29 -15.91
C ARG A 188 -8.48 3.07 -14.44
N THR A 189 -7.31 3.54 -14.04
CA THR A 189 -6.89 3.57 -12.64
C THR A 189 -6.44 4.97 -12.25
N TRP A 190 -6.54 5.29 -10.96
CA TRP A 190 -6.11 6.57 -10.42
C TRP A 190 -4.62 6.52 -10.07
N VAL A 191 -3.81 7.32 -10.75
CA VAL A 191 -2.36 7.45 -10.52
C VAL A 191 -2.06 8.91 -10.21
N THR A 192 -1.50 9.17 -9.03
CA THR A 192 -0.94 10.50 -8.67
C THR A 192 -1.83 11.73 -8.93
N GLY A 193 -3.16 11.60 -8.90
CA GLY A 193 -4.09 12.72 -9.09
C GLY A 193 -4.80 12.74 -10.43
N GLU A 194 -4.58 11.76 -11.29
CA GLU A 194 -5.25 11.65 -12.58
C GLU A 194 -5.68 10.22 -12.90
N TRP A 195 -6.62 10.13 -13.85
CA TRP A 195 -7.09 8.85 -14.38
C TRP A 195 -6.27 8.45 -15.60
N VAL A 196 -5.58 7.33 -15.47
CA VAL A 196 -4.70 6.78 -16.50
C VAL A 196 -5.30 5.47 -17.03
N ASP A 197 -5.28 5.32 -18.34
CA ASP A 197 -5.72 4.10 -19.02
C ASP A 197 -4.63 3.03 -18.88
N VAL A 198 -5.01 1.77 -18.66
CA VAL A 198 -4.05 0.67 -18.46
C VAL A 198 -3.08 0.54 -19.64
N ALA A 199 -3.52 0.82 -20.87
CA ALA A 199 -2.66 0.81 -22.05
C ALA A 199 -1.47 1.77 -21.94
N SER A 200 -1.62 2.90 -21.23
CA SER A 200 -0.57 3.92 -21.10
C SER A 200 0.67 3.41 -20.36
N PHE A 201 0.56 2.36 -19.53
CA PHE A 201 1.73 1.75 -18.86
C PHE A 201 2.61 0.94 -19.82
N PHE A 202 2.11 0.58 -21.00
CA PHE A 202 2.78 -0.28 -21.97
C PHE A 202 3.16 0.45 -23.25
N ALA A 203 2.83 1.73 -23.36
CA ALA A 203 3.20 2.61 -24.47
C ALA A 203 3.88 3.87 -23.92
N PRO A 204 5.09 3.76 -23.32
CA PRO A 204 5.73 4.87 -22.63
C PRO A 204 6.05 6.05 -23.57
N ASP A 205 6.31 5.79 -24.85
CA ASP A 205 6.54 6.82 -25.87
C ASP A 205 5.27 7.60 -26.25
N ALA A 206 4.09 7.04 -25.97
CA ALA A 206 2.80 7.64 -26.23
C ALA A 206 2.16 8.26 -24.98
N ALA A 207 2.81 8.16 -23.82
CA ALA A 207 2.32 8.76 -22.60
C ALA A 207 2.35 10.29 -22.75
N PRO A 208 1.25 11.01 -22.43
CA PRO A 208 1.29 12.47 -22.34
C PRO A 208 2.42 12.88 -21.40
N GLU A 209 3.00 14.08 -21.58
CA GLU A 209 4.04 14.63 -20.69
C GLU A 209 3.73 14.24 -19.24
N ALA A 210 4.48 13.25 -18.72
CA ALA A 210 4.00 12.43 -17.63
C ALA A 210 3.53 13.29 -16.45
N PRO A 211 2.38 12.96 -15.81
CA PRO A 211 1.99 13.62 -14.57
C PRO A 211 3.19 13.67 -13.64
N ALA A 212 3.51 14.88 -13.16
CA ALA A 212 4.69 15.21 -12.36
C ALA A 212 5.42 13.97 -11.81
N ARG A 213 6.55 13.62 -12.45
CA ARG A 213 7.40 12.46 -12.12
C ARG A 213 7.31 12.17 -10.63
N SER A 214 6.87 10.95 -10.30
CA SER A 214 6.74 10.51 -8.92
C SER A 214 7.99 10.90 -8.13
N ALA A 215 7.82 11.68 -7.05
CA ALA A 215 8.92 12.09 -6.16
C ALA A 215 9.70 10.89 -5.58
N ILE A 216 9.18 9.68 -5.74
CA ILE A 216 9.74 8.41 -5.30
C ILE A 216 10.91 7.98 -6.18
N SER A 217 10.86 8.25 -7.49
CA SER A 217 11.94 7.94 -8.43
C SER A 217 11.91 8.92 -9.61
N PRO A 218 12.93 9.79 -9.74
CA PRO A 218 13.04 10.68 -10.91
C PRO A 218 13.27 9.92 -12.22
N HIS A 219 13.47 8.59 -12.13
CA HIS A 219 13.80 7.66 -13.19
C HIS A 219 12.63 6.72 -13.57
N ALA A 220 11.40 6.94 -13.10
CA ALA A 220 10.23 6.22 -13.63
C ALA A 220 9.39 7.17 -14.52
N ALA A 221 9.12 6.80 -15.78
CA ALA A 221 8.29 7.60 -16.71
C ALA A 221 6.87 7.75 -16.15
N LEU A 222 6.25 6.61 -15.90
CA LEU A 222 4.89 6.45 -15.42
C LEU A 222 4.86 5.11 -14.69
N TYR A 223 4.70 5.14 -13.37
CA TYR A 223 4.63 3.92 -12.57
C TYR A 223 3.46 3.97 -11.58
N ALA A 224 2.48 3.11 -11.80
CA ALA A 224 1.44 2.85 -10.83
C ALA A 224 2.01 2.05 -9.66
N MET A 225 1.99 2.63 -8.46
CA MET A 225 2.48 1.99 -7.25
C MET A 225 1.32 1.64 -6.32
N GLY A 226 0.90 0.38 -6.33
CA GLY A 226 -0.11 -0.13 -5.40
C GLY A 226 -1.48 0.53 -5.57
N VAL A 227 -1.83 0.89 -6.80
CA VAL A 227 -3.10 1.59 -7.10
C VAL A 227 -4.28 0.62 -7.03
N VAL A 228 -5.48 1.18 -6.94
CA VAL A 228 -6.72 0.38 -6.99
C VAL A 228 -6.81 -0.33 -8.32
N THR A 229 -6.94 -1.66 -8.30
CA THR A 229 -7.12 -2.45 -9.52
C THR A 229 -8.50 -2.16 -10.12
N PRO A 230 -8.60 -1.81 -11.41
CA PRO A 230 -9.89 -1.59 -12.06
C PRO A 230 -10.75 -2.86 -12.07
N ASP A 231 -12.06 -2.72 -11.95
CA ASP A 231 -13.00 -3.86 -11.86
C ASP A 231 -12.86 -4.85 -13.03
N ALA A 232 -12.57 -4.34 -14.23
CA ALA A 232 -12.35 -5.16 -15.42
C ALA A 232 -11.18 -6.15 -15.28
N LEU A 233 -10.17 -5.84 -14.45
CA LEU A 233 -9.02 -6.70 -14.18
C LEU A 233 -9.25 -7.63 -12.98
N LEU A 234 -10.15 -7.27 -12.05
CA LEU A 234 -10.35 -8.04 -10.81
C LEU A 234 -10.83 -9.47 -11.03
N ALA A 235 -11.49 -9.77 -12.14
CA ALA A 235 -11.94 -11.12 -12.46
C ALA A 235 -10.76 -12.04 -12.84
N ASP A 236 -9.84 -11.52 -13.65
CA ASP A 236 -8.78 -12.31 -14.29
C ASP A 236 -7.45 -12.28 -13.51
N PHE A 237 -7.24 -11.26 -12.68
CA PHE A 237 -6.02 -11.06 -11.89
C PHE A 237 -6.31 -11.15 -10.38
N ARG A 238 -6.97 -12.23 -9.95
CA ARG A 238 -7.15 -12.53 -8.53
C ARG A 238 -5.87 -13.07 -7.91
N PRO A 239 -5.71 -12.97 -6.57
CA PRO A 239 -4.61 -13.63 -5.87
C PRO A 239 -4.56 -15.11 -6.23
N PRO A 240 -3.39 -15.64 -6.66
CA PRO A 240 -3.26 -17.04 -7.06
C PRO A 240 -3.37 -18.00 -5.87
N LEU A 241 -3.12 -17.50 -4.66
CA LEU A 241 -3.25 -18.22 -3.40
C LEU A 241 -4.14 -17.41 -2.46
N PHE A 242 -4.99 -18.11 -1.70
CA PHE A 242 -5.82 -17.54 -0.64
C PHE A 242 -6.73 -16.38 -1.08
N ALA A 243 -7.24 -16.40 -2.31
CA ALA A 243 -8.07 -15.34 -2.87
C ALA A 243 -9.26 -14.96 -1.96
N GLU A 244 -9.85 -15.94 -1.29
CA GLU A 244 -10.95 -15.80 -0.35
C GLU A 244 -10.57 -15.07 0.96
N ARG A 245 -9.27 -15.02 1.27
CA ARG A 245 -8.70 -14.44 2.48
C ARG A 245 -7.91 -13.17 2.20
N CYS A 246 -7.79 -12.76 0.94
CA CYS A 246 -7.03 -11.58 0.56
C CYS A 246 -7.93 -10.33 0.46
N ALA A 247 -7.32 -9.17 0.67
CA ALA A 247 -7.88 -7.90 0.22
C ALA A 247 -7.96 -7.87 -1.32
N ALA A 248 -8.67 -6.88 -1.86
CA ALA A 248 -8.66 -6.65 -3.30
C ALA A 248 -7.22 -6.39 -3.77
N PRO A 249 -6.80 -6.98 -4.91
CA PRO A 249 -5.45 -6.81 -5.41
C PRO A 249 -5.16 -5.33 -5.72
N LYS A 250 -3.91 -4.96 -5.53
CA LYS A 250 -3.34 -3.67 -5.91
C LYS A 250 -2.51 -3.87 -7.17
N LEU A 251 -2.63 -2.92 -8.09
CA LEU A 251 -1.93 -2.96 -9.38
C LEU A 251 -0.59 -2.23 -9.27
N PHE A 252 0.44 -2.84 -9.87
CA PHE A 252 1.76 -2.26 -10.05
C PHE A 252 2.18 -2.40 -11.50
N ALA A 253 2.27 -1.29 -12.22
CA ALA A 253 2.54 -1.28 -13.66
C ALA A 253 3.35 -0.06 -14.09
N GLY A 254 4.18 -0.24 -15.11
CA GLY A 254 4.98 0.83 -15.69
C GLY A 254 6.35 0.35 -16.11
N CYS A 255 7.28 1.29 -16.32
CA CYS A 255 8.65 1.00 -16.71
C CYS A 255 9.63 2.02 -16.10
N ALA A 256 10.91 1.66 -16.12
CA ALA A 256 11.99 2.60 -15.87
C ALA A 256 12.16 3.55 -17.05
N THR A 257 12.79 4.70 -16.78
CA THR A 257 13.34 5.64 -17.76
C THR A 257 14.81 5.85 -17.47
N GLY A 258 15.60 5.95 -18.53
CA GLY A 258 17.05 6.15 -18.44
C GLY A 258 17.83 4.89 -18.77
N ASP A 259 19.15 5.03 -18.72
CA ASP A 259 20.10 4.01 -19.20
C ASP A 259 20.49 2.99 -18.11
N GLU A 260 20.01 3.19 -16.87
CA GLU A 260 20.28 2.27 -15.76
C GLU A 260 19.59 0.92 -15.98
N PRO A 261 20.27 -0.21 -15.71
CA PRO A 261 19.70 -1.53 -15.95
C PRO A 261 18.51 -1.84 -15.04
N TRP A 262 18.43 -1.20 -13.88
CA TRP A 262 17.36 -1.31 -12.89
C TRP A 262 17.09 0.05 -12.28
N SER A 263 15.82 0.47 -12.26
CA SER A 263 15.39 1.69 -11.58
C SER A 263 14.47 1.36 -10.41
N LEU A 264 14.72 2.00 -9.28
CA LEU A 264 13.89 1.91 -8.08
C LEU A 264 12.48 2.43 -8.41
N VAL A 265 11.44 1.65 -8.06
CA VAL A 265 10.04 2.05 -8.28
C VAL A 265 9.18 1.96 -7.03
N VAL A 266 9.58 1.15 -6.05
CA VAL A 266 8.93 1.11 -4.75
C VAL A 266 10.00 1.32 -3.71
N ARG A 267 9.92 2.43 -2.97
CA ARG A 267 10.86 2.73 -1.90
C ARG A 267 10.91 1.58 -0.88
N PRO A 268 12.08 1.31 -0.32
CA PRO A 268 12.23 0.34 0.76
C PRO A 268 11.28 0.63 1.92
N HIS A 269 10.50 -0.37 2.30
CA HIS A 269 9.52 -0.29 3.36
C HIS A 269 9.19 -1.70 3.88
N ARG A 270 8.30 -1.79 4.87
CA ARG A 270 7.66 -3.05 5.30
C ARG A 270 6.18 -2.86 5.54
N HIS A 271 5.46 -3.97 5.48
CA HIS A 271 4.05 -4.06 5.80
C HIS A 271 3.84 -4.82 7.11
N ALA A 272 2.76 -4.55 7.85
CA ALA A 272 2.38 -5.34 9.02
C ALA A 272 1.68 -6.64 8.63
N HIS A 273 0.99 -6.65 7.48
CA HIS A 273 0.29 -7.81 6.96
C HIS A 273 1.18 -8.65 6.04
N ASP A 274 0.84 -9.93 5.98
CA ASP A 274 1.34 -10.84 4.97
C ASP A 274 0.89 -10.40 3.58
N ALA A 275 1.78 -10.50 2.61
CA ALA A 275 1.55 -10.11 1.22
C ALA A 275 1.74 -11.30 0.28
N ILE A 276 0.83 -11.44 -0.69
CA ILE A 276 0.99 -12.29 -1.86
C ILE A 276 1.21 -11.37 -3.04
N ALA A 277 2.38 -11.43 -3.67
CA ALA A 277 2.69 -10.68 -4.88
C ALA A 277 2.91 -11.63 -6.05
N TRP A 278 2.45 -11.29 -7.26
CA TRP A 278 2.66 -12.12 -8.44
C TRP A 278 2.99 -11.28 -9.67
N GLN A 279 3.88 -11.82 -10.49
CA GLN A 279 4.41 -11.16 -11.67
C GLN A 279 3.71 -11.70 -12.92
N VAL A 280 3.13 -10.79 -13.71
CA VAL A 280 2.29 -11.13 -14.87
C VAL A 280 3.02 -10.87 -16.18
N LEU A 281 3.64 -9.69 -16.33
CA LEU A 281 4.38 -9.28 -17.52
C LEU A 281 5.71 -8.64 -17.14
N GLY A 282 6.73 -8.80 -17.97
CA GLY A 282 8.06 -8.26 -17.71
C GLY A 282 8.68 -8.84 -16.44
N THR A 283 9.74 -8.20 -15.95
CA THR A 283 10.48 -8.65 -14.77
C THR A 283 10.53 -7.59 -13.69
N LYS A 284 10.78 -8.03 -12.46
CA LYS A 284 10.93 -7.14 -11.31
C LYS A 284 12.01 -7.67 -10.39
N LYS A 285 13.03 -6.85 -10.12
CA LYS A 285 14.06 -7.14 -9.10
C LYS A 285 13.48 -6.81 -7.73
N TRP A 286 13.62 -7.74 -6.81
CA TRP A 286 13.28 -7.59 -5.41
C TRP A 286 14.54 -7.65 -4.57
N ILE A 287 14.60 -6.81 -3.55
CA ILE A 287 15.53 -6.97 -2.44
C ILE A 287 14.68 -7.04 -1.19
N ILE A 288 14.85 -8.10 -0.41
CA ILE A 288 14.13 -8.29 0.85
C ILE A 288 15.12 -8.54 1.98
N SER A 289 14.75 -8.12 3.19
CA SER A 289 15.52 -8.38 4.41
C SER A 289 14.60 -8.61 5.62
N PRO A 290 15.04 -9.40 6.60
CA PRO A 290 14.21 -9.81 7.72
C PRO A 290 13.93 -8.62 8.66
N PRO A 291 12.88 -8.70 9.50
CA PRO A 291 12.53 -7.63 10.46
C PRO A 291 13.70 -7.21 11.37
N ARG A 292 14.56 -8.16 11.76
CA ARG A 292 15.76 -7.90 12.58
C ARG A 292 16.80 -6.98 11.93
N SER A 293 16.72 -6.73 10.62
CA SER A 293 17.61 -5.78 9.93
C SER A 293 17.25 -4.32 10.22
N GLY A 294 16.20 -4.07 11.00
CA GLY A 294 15.75 -2.73 11.41
C GLY A 294 16.85 -1.80 11.94
N PRO A 295 17.82 -2.24 12.77
CA PRO A 295 18.90 -1.38 13.25
C PRO A 295 19.77 -0.77 12.14
N PHE A 296 19.98 -1.49 11.02
CA PHE A 296 20.72 -0.99 9.86
C PHE A 296 19.87 -0.04 9.00
N LEU A 297 18.58 -0.30 8.95
CA LEU A 297 17.62 0.40 8.11
C LEU A 297 17.05 1.68 8.75
N GLN A 298 17.20 1.85 10.07
CA GLN A 298 16.75 3.02 10.82
C GLN A 298 15.34 3.50 10.41
N PRO A 299 14.30 2.65 10.57
CA PRO A 299 13.00 2.89 9.97
C PRO A 299 12.39 4.22 10.40
N ALA A 300 12.20 5.11 9.42
CA ALA A 300 11.49 6.36 9.60
C ALA A 300 10.01 6.11 9.31
N ALA A 301 9.16 6.35 10.29
CA ALA A 301 7.79 5.94 10.18
C ALA A 301 6.99 6.87 9.24
N VAL A 302 6.35 6.29 8.21
CA VAL A 302 5.64 7.03 7.14
C VAL A 302 4.12 6.90 7.20
N GLY A 303 3.56 5.93 7.94
CA GLY A 303 2.14 5.97 8.35
C GLY A 303 1.10 5.81 7.23
N PHE A 304 1.43 5.14 6.12
CA PHE A 304 0.39 4.63 5.21
C PHE A 304 -0.26 3.40 5.83
N ASP A 305 -1.53 3.14 5.51
CA ASP A 305 -2.32 2.06 6.12
C ASP A 305 -1.66 0.68 6.00
N SER A 306 -0.86 0.44 4.96
CA SER A 306 -0.04 -0.77 4.88
C SER A 306 1.47 -0.50 4.91
N GLN A 307 1.96 0.68 4.52
CA GLN A 307 3.41 0.99 4.52
C GLN A 307 3.79 1.81 5.76
N PHE A 308 4.39 1.15 6.74
CA PHE A 308 4.58 1.76 8.07
C PHE A 308 5.83 2.63 8.17
N CYS A 309 6.87 2.29 7.41
CA CYS A 309 8.13 3.02 7.41
C CYS A 309 8.69 3.18 5.99
N ALA A 310 9.46 4.24 5.79
CA ALA A 310 10.44 4.31 4.73
C ALA A 310 11.81 4.03 5.34
N VAL A 311 12.63 3.30 4.60
CA VAL A 311 14.02 3.01 4.98
C VAL A 311 14.96 3.38 3.82
N PRO A 312 16.27 3.55 4.06
CA PRO A 312 17.25 3.75 3.00
C PRO A 312 17.23 2.58 2.00
N ASP A 313 17.65 2.87 0.77
CA ASP A 313 17.87 1.83 -0.24
C ASP A 313 18.91 0.82 0.28
N PRO A 314 18.58 -0.49 0.38
CA PRO A 314 19.54 -1.51 0.77
C PRO A 314 20.83 -1.51 -0.06
N GLU A 315 20.76 -1.16 -1.36
CA GLU A 315 21.94 -1.09 -2.23
C GLU A 315 22.83 0.12 -1.89
N SER A 316 22.29 1.13 -1.18
CA SER A 316 23.04 2.31 -0.72
C SER A 316 23.75 2.12 0.63
N ILE A 317 23.47 1.03 1.34
CA ILE A 317 24.04 0.77 2.67
C ILE A 317 25.39 0.04 2.52
N ASP A 318 26.44 0.61 3.09
CA ASP A 318 27.79 0.04 3.10
C ASP A 318 28.12 -0.73 4.38
N ASP A 319 27.36 -1.81 4.61
CA ASP A 319 27.57 -2.73 5.73
C ASP A 319 27.46 -4.18 5.25
N GLU A 320 28.54 -4.95 5.42
CA GLU A 320 28.63 -6.35 4.97
C GLU A 320 27.68 -7.28 5.73
N THR A 321 27.45 -7.02 7.02
CA THR A 321 26.53 -7.83 7.84
C THR A 321 25.10 -7.64 7.36
N PHE A 322 24.71 -6.39 7.09
CA PHE A 322 23.41 -6.08 6.53
C PHE A 322 23.22 -6.67 5.12
N ARG A 323 24.22 -6.57 4.24
CA ARG A 323 24.17 -7.15 2.89
C ARG A 323 24.03 -8.68 2.94
N ALA A 324 24.71 -9.35 3.86
CA ALA A 324 24.59 -10.80 4.07
C ALA A 324 23.19 -11.21 4.57
N ASP A 325 22.48 -10.31 5.25
CA ASP A 325 21.10 -10.50 5.70
C ASP A 325 20.05 -10.15 4.62
N CYS A 326 20.46 -9.60 3.47
CA CYS A 326 19.57 -9.29 2.35
C CYS A 326 19.52 -10.43 1.32
N CYS A 327 18.36 -10.62 0.68
CA CYS A 327 18.23 -11.48 -0.49
C CYS A 327 17.77 -10.66 -1.70
N THR A 328 18.53 -10.75 -2.79
CA THR A 328 18.18 -10.16 -4.08
C THR A 328 17.75 -11.25 -5.05
N PHE A 329 16.61 -11.06 -5.71
CA PHE A 329 16.11 -11.97 -6.73
C PHE A 329 15.30 -11.23 -7.79
N THR A 330 15.03 -11.88 -8.92
CA THR A 330 14.16 -11.34 -9.97
C THR A 330 12.94 -12.24 -10.11
N MET A 331 11.75 -11.66 -10.01
CA MET A 331 10.51 -12.34 -10.37
C MET A 331 10.31 -12.28 -11.88
N GLN A 332 10.00 -13.44 -12.46
CA GLN A 332 9.62 -13.65 -13.85
C GLN A 332 8.09 -13.79 -14.00
N PRO A 333 7.52 -13.59 -15.19
CA PRO A 333 6.11 -13.90 -15.44
C PRO A 333 5.74 -15.33 -15.00
N GLY A 334 4.76 -15.46 -14.10
CA GLY A 334 4.39 -16.75 -13.50
C GLY A 334 4.88 -16.94 -12.06
N ASP A 335 5.82 -16.12 -11.60
CA ASP A 335 6.31 -16.20 -10.22
C ASP A 335 5.30 -15.60 -9.23
N VAL A 336 5.21 -16.21 -8.05
CA VAL A 336 4.42 -15.77 -6.90
C VAL A 336 5.32 -15.68 -5.67
N LEU A 337 5.39 -14.50 -5.05
CA LEU A 337 6.06 -14.27 -3.78
C LEU A 337 5.04 -14.29 -2.65
N VAL A 338 5.29 -15.15 -1.67
CA VAL A 338 4.63 -15.13 -0.36
C VAL A 338 5.58 -14.43 0.62
N LEU A 339 5.20 -13.25 1.06
CA LEU A 339 6.01 -12.37 1.91
C LEU A 339 5.33 -12.19 3.26
N PRO A 340 5.87 -12.77 4.34
CA PRO A 340 5.33 -12.57 5.68
C PRO A 340 5.39 -11.09 6.10
N GLY A 341 4.45 -10.69 6.96
CA GLY A 341 4.44 -9.37 7.58
C GLY A 341 5.75 -9.07 8.31
N GLY A 342 6.14 -7.80 8.33
CA GLY A 342 7.36 -7.28 8.96
C GLY A 342 8.58 -7.27 8.04
N TRP A 343 8.58 -8.04 6.95
CA TRP A 343 9.73 -8.10 6.04
C TRP A 343 9.93 -6.79 5.28
N TYR A 344 11.17 -6.28 5.33
CA TYR A 344 11.56 -5.14 4.53
C TYR A 344 11.71 -5.59 3.09
N HIS A 345 11.25 -4.75 2.17
CA HIS A 345 11.35 -5.01 0.76
C HIS A 345 11.37 -3.72 -0.06
N THR A 346 12.03 -3.82 -1.21
CA THR A 346 12.08 -2.79 -2.24
C THR A 346 12.03 -3.47 -3.60
N THR A 347 11.57 -2.74 -4.62
CA THR A 347 11.50 -3.28 -5.98
C THR A 347 12.01 -2.32 -7.02
N TYR A 348 12.63 -2.91 -8.04
CA TYR A 348 13.19 -2.23 -9.19
C TYR A 348 12.64 -2.86 -10.46
N VAL A 349 12.54 -2.05 -11.50
CA VAL A 349 12.10 -2.49 -12.83
C VAL A 349 13.10 -2.05 -13.88
N ARG A 350 13.01 -2.66 -15.05
CA ARG A 350 13.83 -2.33 -16.21
C ARG A 350 13.09 -1.35 -17.12
N ALA A 351 13.72 -0.98 -18.23
CA ALA A 351 13.09 -0.18 -19.26
C ALA A 351 11.93 -0.91 -19.96
N GLU A 352 11.92 -2.25 -19.95
CA GLU A 352 10.76 -3.00 -20.44
C GLU A 352 9.54 -2.80 -19.51
N PRO A 353 8.34 -2.58 -20.07
CA PRO A 353 7.11 -2.51 -19.28
C PRO A 353 6.93 -3.75 -18.39
N THR A 354 6.40 -3.51 -17.19
CA THR A 354 6.12 -4.57 -16.21
C THR A 354 4.68 -4.46 -15.73
N LEU A 355 4.08 -5.60 -15.42
CA LEU A 355 2.80 -5.69 -14.72
C LEU A 355 2.89 -6.75 -13.63
N SER A 356 2.49 -6.37 -12.44
CA SER A 356 2.40 -7.24 -11.29
C SER A 356 1.27 -6.78 -10.39
N PHE A 357 0.86 -7.65 -9.49
CA PHE A 357 -0.14 -7.34 -8.49
C PHE A 357 0.33 -7.80 -7.13
N SER A 358 -0.24 -7.21 -6.09
CA SER A 358 -0.14 -7.78 -4.76
C SER A 358 -1.45 -7.67 -4.02
N ALA A 359 -1.65 -8.55 -3.05
CA ALA A 359 -2.77 -8.49 -2.13
C ALA A 359 -2.30 -8.81 -0.72
N PHE A 360 -2.84 -8.08 0.25
CA PHE A 360 -2.63 -8.40 1.66
C PHE A 360 -3.57 -9.52 2.09
N ALA A 361 -3.03 -10.51 2.79
CA ALA A 361 -3.83 -11.49 3.50
C ALA A 361 -4.55 -10.79 4.68
N ARG A 362 -5.83 -11.08 4.86
CA ARG A 362 -6.63 -10.60 5.99
C ARG A 362 -6.24 -11.41 7.23
N ASP A 363 -6.17 -10.74 8.38
CA ASP A 363 -5.62 -11.23 9.67
C ASP A 363 -6.17 -12.57 10.20
N GLU A 364 -7.21 -13.14 9.59
CA GLU A 364 -7.72 -14.49 9.90
C GLU A 364 -6.78 -15.63 9.50
N LEU A 365 -5.67 -15.37 8.80
CA LEU A 365 -4.64 -16.38 8.54
C LEU A 365 -3.88 -16.82 9.79
N LEU A 366 -3.70 -15.94 10.78
CA LEU A 366 -2.88 -16.22 11.95
C LEU A 366 -3.69 -16.57 13.21
N ARG A 367 -4.93 -16.06 13.35
CA ARG A 367 -5.78 -16.34 14.53
C ARG A 367 -6.33 -17.77 14.61
N LEU A 368 -6.30 -18.54 13.52
CA LEU A 368 -6.83 -19.91 13.48
C LEU A 368 -5.80 -21.00 13.85
N TYR A 369 -4.53 -20.62 14.10
CA TYR A 369 -3.44 -21.57 14.37
C TYR A 369 -2.62 -21.25 15.64
N ALA A 370 -3.08 -20.29 16.45
CA ALA A 370 -2.70 -20.13 17.86
C ALA A 370 -3.82 -20.69 18.73
#